data_AF-A0A9N9X2S3-F1
#
_entry.id   AF-A0A9N9X2S3-F1
#
_cell.length_a   1.000
_cell.length_b   1.000
_cell.length_c   1.000
_cell.angle_alpha   90.00
_cell.angle_beta   90.00
_cell.angle_gamma   90.00
#
_symmetry.space_group_name_H-M   'P 1'
#
loop_
_entity.id
_entity.type
_entity.pdbx_description
1 polymer ?
#
loop_
_entity_poly.entity_id
_entity_poly.type
_entity_poly.pdbx_seq_one_letter_code
_entity_poly.pdbx_strand_id
1 'polypeptide(L)'
;MVLEFENAETLLISEVHMLLEHRKDQNESAEDEQEFSDVFMKTLTYTDRFRKFKNKETISAVRNLLMQTKKLHKFELAAIANLCPETTEEAKSLIPSLEGRFEDEELQAILDDIQTKRSIQY
;
A
#
# COMPACT_ATOMS: atom_id res chain seq x y z
N MET A 1 10.08 -12.40 -16.73
CA MET A 1 8.95 -11.99 -15.87
C MET A 1 8.00 -13.16 -15.79
N VAL A 2 7.57 -13.57 -14.60
CA VAL A 2 6.66 -14.72 -14.43
C VAL A 2 5.26 -14.27 -14.86
N LEU A 3 4.68 -14.93 -15.87
CA LEU A 3 3.38 -14.58 -16.48
C LEU A 3 2.21 -14.58 -15.47
N GLU A 4 2.37 -15.29 -14.35
CA GLU A 4 1.36 -15.43 -13.30
C GLU A 4 0.90 -14.08 -12.70
N PHE A 5 1.76 -13.06 -12.71
CA PHE A 5 1.48 -11.75 -12.09
C PHE A 5 1.12 -10.64 -13.08
N GLU A 6 1.02 -10.93 -14.37
CA GLU A 6 0.79 -9.92 -15.41
C GLU A 6 -0.51 -9.13 -15.17
N ASN A 7 -1.57 -9.81 -14.73
CA ASN A 7 -2.87 -9.20 -14.46
C ASN A 7 -3.19 -9.07 -12.97
N ALA A 8 -2.26 -9.46 -12.08
CA ALA A 8 -2.51 -9.47 -10.65
C ALA A 8 -2.76 -8.05 -10.12
N GLU A 9 -3.75 -7.93 -9.23
CA GLU A 9 -3.94 -6.71 -8.45
C GLU A 9 -2.97 -6.68 -7.27
N THR A 10 -2.49 -5.49 -6.93
CA THR A 10 -1.61 -5.28 -5.78
C THR A 10 -2.40 -4.83 -4.56
N LEU A 11 -2.02 -5.32 -3.39
CA LEU A 11 -2.52 -4.81 -2.10
C LEU A 11 -1.49 -3.91 -1.44
N LEU A 12 -1.96 -2.86 -0.78
CA LEU A 12 -1.13 -2.02 0.10
C LEU A 12 -0.88 -2.77 1.41
N ILE A 13 0.26 -2.52 2.07
CA ILE A 13 0.57 -3.10 3.39
C ILE A 13 -0.57 -2.81 4.38
N SER A 14 -1.11 -1.60 4.34
CA SER A 14 -2.26 -1.18 5.14
C SER A 14 -3.52 -2.00 4.88
N GLU A 15 -3.77 -2.41 3.65
CA GLU A 15 -4.96 -3.20 3.29
C GLU A 15 -4.79 -4.66 3.65
N VAL A 16 -3.59 -5.20 3.45
CA VAL A 16 -3.26 -6.53 3.93
C VAL A 16 -3.48 -6.59 5.44
N HIS A 17 -3.01 -5.59 6.19
CA HIS A 17 -3.28 -5.52 7.63
C HIS A 17 -4.78 -5.55 7.95
N MET A 18 -5.58 -4.70 7.31
CA MET A 18 -7.04 -4.66 7.51
C MET A 18 -7.71 -6.01 7.21
N LEU A 19 -7.32 -6.68 6.13
CA LEU A 19 -7.87 -7.97 5.76
C LEU A 19 -7.49 -9.06 6.77
N LEU A 20 -6.24 -9.04 7.26
CA LEU A 20 -5.76 -9.99 8.26
C LEU A 20 -6.41 -9.74 9.63
N GLU A 21 -6.56 -8.49 10.07
CA GLU A 21 -7.30 -8.15 11.29
C GLU A 21 -8.75 -8.65 11.20
N HIS A 22 -9.43 -8.34 10.09
CA HIS A 22 -10.81 -8.79 9.91
C HIS A 22 -10.92 -10.32 9.94
N ARG A 23 -9.98 -11.03 9.32
CA ARG A 23 -9.94 -12.49 9.35
C ARG A 23 -9.70 -13.05 10.76
N LYS A 24 -8.91 -12.35 11.58
CA LYS A 24 -8.66 -12.68 12.98
C LYS A 24 -9.93 -12.48 13.81
N ASP A 25 -10.61 -11.34 13.69
CA ASP A 25 -11.85 -11.07 14.40
C ASP A 25 -12.96 -12.09 14.06
N GLN A 26 -13.05 -12.48 12.78
CA GLN A 26 -13.96 -13.53 12.32
C GLN A 26 -13.66 -14.89 12.96
N ASN A 27 -12.37 -15.19 13.22
CA ASN A 27 -11.94 -16.44 13.82
C ASN A 27 -12.27 -16.49 15.31
N GLU A 28 -12.02 -15.39 16.02
CA GLU A 28 -12.31 -15.23 17.45
C GLU A 28 -13.83 -15.28 17.74
N SER A 29 -14.65 -14.93 16.75
CA SER A 29 -16.11 -14.98 16.83
C SER A 29 -16.71 -16.31 16.36
N ALA A 30 -15.90 -17.24 15.85
CA ALA A 30 -16.38 -18.53 15.34
C ALA A 30 -16.62 -19.53 16.48
N GLU A 31 -17.58 -20.45 16.29
CA GLU A 31 -17.85 -21.51 17.27
C GLU A 31 -16.65 -22.45 17.45
N ASP A 32 -15.92 -22.71 16.36
CA ASP A 32 -14.67 -23.48 16.34
C ASP A 32 -13.50 -22.57 15.97
N GLU A 33 -12.95 -21.88 16.98
CA GLU A 33 -11.75 -21.05 16.82
C GLU A 33 -10.55 -21.91 16.38
N GLN A 34 -9.87 -21.50 15.31
CA GLN A 34 -8.68 -22.19 14.79
C GLN A 34 -7.42 -21.39 15.07
N GLU A 35 -6.34 -22.05 15.44
CA GLU A 35 -5.04 -21.38 15.52
C GLU A 35 -4.56 -20.94 14.14
N PHE A 36 -4.12 -19.69 14.03
CA PHE A 36 -3.50 -19.20 12.81
C PHE A 36 -2.08 -19.74 12.64
N SER A 37 -1.70 -20.01 11.40
CA SER A 37 -0.32 -20.37 11.06
C SER A 37 0.69 -19.29 11.46
N ASP A 38 1.94 -19.69 11.69
CA ASP A 38 3.07 -18.78 11.93
C ASP A 38 3.21 -17.71 10.83
N VAL A 39 2.94 -18.08 9.57
CA VAL A 39 3.03 -17.15 8.43
C VAL A 39 1.97 -16.05 8.56
N PHE A 40 0.75 -16.40 8.97
CA PHE A 40 -0.31 -15.43 9.20
C PHE A 40 0.07 -14.46 10.31
N MET A 41 0.50 -14.97 11.47
CA MET A 41 0.86 -14.13 12.62
C MET A 41 2.04 -13.20 12.29
N LYS A 42 3.09 -13.72 11.65
CA LYS A 42 4.24 -12.91 11.21
C LYS A 42 3.83 -11.83 10.22
N THR A 43 2.92 -12.14 9.27
CA THR A 43 2.43 -11.17 8.28
C THR A 43 1.55 -10.11 8.94
N LEU A 44 0.69 -10.48 9.89
CA LEU A 44 -0.13 -9.54 10.65
C LEU A 44 0.75 -8.57 11.45
N THR A 45 1.75 -9.08 12.18
CA THR A 45 2.71 -8.25 12.93
C THR A 45 3.52 -7.33 12.01
N TYR A 46 4.00 -7.85 10.88
CA TYR A 46 4.75 -7.04 9.91
C TYR A 46 3.88 -5.90 9.36
N THR A 47 2.66 -6.23 8.92
CA THR A 47 1.77 -5.25 8.31
C THR A 47 1.26 -4.23 9.31
N ASP A 48 1.07 -4.59 10.59
CA ASP A 48 0.77 -3.62 11.65
C ASP A 48 1.92 -2.63 11.89
N ARG A 49 3.16 -3.15 11.88
CA ARG A 49 4.36 -2.33 12.10
C ARG A 49 4.62 -1.35 10.95
N PHE A 50 4.38 -1.78 9.72
CA PHE A 50 4.79 -1.03 8.52
C PHE A 50 3.64 -0.36 7.78
N ARG A 51 2.38 -0.58 8.17
CA ARG A 51 1.24 0.16 7.57
C ARG A 51 1.47 1.65 7.70
N LYS A 52 1.40 2.34 6.57
CA LYS A 52 1.52 3.81 6.52
C LYS A 52 0.19 4.48 6.80
N PHE A 53 -0.91 3.79 6.53
CA PHE A 53 -2.27 4.27 6.72
C PHE A 53 -3.03 3.35 7.67
N LYS A 54 -3.70 3.91 8.69
CA LYS A 54 -4.47 3.15 9.67
C LYS A 54 -5.97 3.20 9.43
N ASN A 55 -6.44 4.31 8.86
CA ASN A 55 -7.85 4.57 8.64
C ASN A 55 -8.30 4.06 7.25
N LYS A 56 -9.47 3.41 7.19
CA LYS A 56 -10.04 2.83 5.95
C LYS A 56 -10.34 3.88 4.89
N GLU A 57 -10.89 5.02 5.29
CA GLU A 57 -11.16 6.15 4.41
C GLU A 57 -9.86 6.71 3.82
N THR A 58 -8.80 6.87 4.63
CA THR A 58 -7.47 7.30 4.18
C THR A 58 -6.86 6.32 3.18
N ILE A 59 -6.91 5.02 3.47
CA ILE A 59 -6.43 3.96 2.57
C ILE A 59 -7.14 4.06 1.21
N SER A 60 -8.46 4.17 1.25
CA SER A 60 -9.30 4.27 0.04
C SER A 60 -8.98 5.54 -0.75
N ALA A 61 -8.78 6.68 -0.07
CA ALA A 61 -8.42 7.94 -0.70
C ALA A 61 -7.04 7.90 -1.37
N VAL A 62 -6.03 7.31 -0.72
CA VAL A 62 -4.69 7.15 -1.30
C VAL A 62 -4.72 6.21 -2.50
N ARG A 63 -5.43 5.08 -2.39
CA ARG A 63 -5.61 4.17 -3.54
C ARG A 63 -6.27 4.87 -4.71
N ASN A 64 -7.37 5.58 -4.48
CA ASN A 64 -8.09 6.27 -5.55
C ASN A 64 -7.24 7.34 -6.22
N LEU A 65 -6.49 8.13 -5.44
CA LEU A 65 -5.54 9.11 -5.96
C LEU A 65 -4.54 8.45 -6.93
N LEU A 66 -3.89 7.38 -6.50
CA LEU A 66 -2.86 6.73 -7.31
C LEU A 66 -3.45 5.97 -8.52
N MET A 67 -4.65 5.40 -8.40
CA MET A 67 -5.34 4.74 -9.52
C MET A 67 -5.79 5.74 -10.59
N GLN A 68 -6.10 6.98 -10.20
CA GLN A 68 -6.43 8.06 -11.15
C GLN A 68 -5.19 8.51 -11.95
N THR A 69 -3.99 8.33 -11.39
CA THR A 69 -2.73 8.52 -12.11
C THR A 69 -2.51 7.37 -13.11
N LYS A 70 -3.16 7.47 -14.27
CA LYS A 70 -3.13 6.46 -15.36
C LYS A 70 -1.72 6.08 -15.84
N LYS A 71 -0.72 6.89 -15.52
CA LYS A 71 0.68 6.68 -15.83
C LYS A 71 1.37 5.70 -14.88
N LEU A 72 0.75 5.21 -13.80
CA LEU A 72 1.35 4.24 -12.88
C LEU A 72 0.94 2.80 -13.22
N HIS A 73 1.91 1.89 -13.21
CA HIS A 73 1.63 0.46 -13.16
C HIS A 73 1.16 0.05 -11.75
N LYS A 74 0.39 -1.04 -11.63
CA LYS A 74 -0.16 -1.52 -10.33
C LYS A 74 0.93 -1.70 -9.27
N PHE A 75 2.07 -2.25 -9.68
CA PHE A 75 3.26 -2.38 -8.83
C PHE A 75 3.78 -1.03 -8.30
N GLU A 76 3.91 -0.03 -9.16
CA GLU A 76 4.46 1.28 -8.80
C GLU A 76 3.53 2.03 -7.86
N LEU A 77 2.21 1.93 -8.10
CA LEU A 77 1.18 2.43 -7.20
C LEU A 77 1.38 1.87 -5.79
N ALA A 78 1.47 0.54 -5.67
CA ALA A 78 1.65 -0.09 -4.36
C ALA A 78 3.00 0.27 -3.73
N ALA A 79 4.06 0.35 -4.52
CA ALA A 79 5.40 0.73 -4.04
C ALA A 79 5.41 2.16 -3.48
N ILE A 80 4.85 3.14 -4.21
CA ILE A 80 4.76 4.54 -3.74
C ILE A 80 3.95 4.62 -2.44
N ALA A 81 2.79 3.97 -2.38
CA ALA A 81 1.94 3.99 -1.19
C ALA A 81 2.57 3.32 0.03
N ASN A 82 3.38 2.26 -0.17
CA ASN A 82 4.02 1.53 0.93
C ASN A 82 5.30 2.21 1.42
N LEU A 83 6.10 2.78 0.51
CA LEU A 83 7.37 3.43 0.82
C LEU A 83 7.17 4.88 1.27
N CYS A 84 6.20 5.59 0.68
CA CYS A 84 5.94 7.02 0.87
C CYS A 84 7.20 7.89 0.72
N PRO A 85 7.87 7.88 -0.45
CA PRO A 85 9.00 8.76 -0.69
C PRO A 85 8.58 10.23 -0.58
N GLU A 86 9.52 11.07 -0.17
CA GLU A 86 9.30 12.49 0.11
C GLU A 86 9.74 13.38 -1.05
N THR A 87 10.67 12.89 -1.89
CA THR A 87 11.15 13.62 -3.07
C THR A 87 11.03 12.79 -4.34
N THR A 88 10.89 13.48 -5.47
CA THR A 88 10.95 12.87 -6.81
C THR A 88 12.25 12.07 -7.01
N GLU A 89 13.39 12.57 -6.53
CA GLU A 89 14.69 11.88 -6.60
C GLU A 89 14.66 10.55 -5.83
N GLU A 90 14.15 10.56 -4.60
CA GLU A 90 14.00 9.35 -3.79
C GLU A 90 13.06 8.35 -4.47
N ALA A 91 11.90 8.81 -4.97
CA ALA A 91 10.92 7.96 -5.63
C ALA A 91 11.51 7.25 -6.85
N LYS A 92 12.26 7.96 -7.69
CA LYS A 92 12.94 7.38 -8.86
C LYS A 92 14.09 6.45 -8.48
N SER A 93 14.83 6.76 -7.42
CA SER A 93 15.88 5.90 -6.90
C SER A 93 15.33 4.56 -6.37
N LEU A 94 14.23 4.61 -5.62
CA LEU A 94 13.57 3.41 -5.08
C LEU A 94 12.76 2.64 -6.12
N ILE A 95 12.17 3.34 -7.10
CA ILE A 95 11.31 2.78 -8.13
C ILE A 95 11.82 3.24 -9.52
N PRO A 96 12.90 2.64 -10.04
CA PRO A 96 13.56 3.10 -11.27
C PRO A 96 12.66 3.06 -12.52
N SER A 97 11.58 2.28 -12.49
CA SER A 97 10.61 2.23 -13.60
C SER A 97 9.77 3.51 -13.74
N LEU A 98 9.83 4.43 -12.77
CA LEU A 98 9.23 5.77 -12.87
C LEU A 98 10.04 6.74 -13.75
N GLU A 99 11.31 6.43 -14.03
CA GLU A 99 12.19 7.30 -14.81
C GLU A 99 11.62 7.57 -16.22
N GLY A 100 11.62 8.85 -16.61
CA GLY A 100 11.09 9.30 -17.90
C GLY A 100 9.57 9.15 -18.09
N ARG A 101 8.80 8.77 -17.06
CA ARG A 101 7.32 8.64 -17.15
C ARG A 101 6.56 9.87 -16.66
N PHE A 102 7.18 10.62 -15.76
CA PHE A 102 6.59 11.81 -15.14
C PHE A 102 7.56 12.98 -15.26
N GLU A 103 6.99 14.18 -15.39
CA GLU A 103 7.73 15.40 -15.07
C GLU A 103 7.93 15.48 -13.56
N ASP A 104 9.04 16.07 -13.12
CA ASP A 104 9.43 16.07 -11.71
C ASP A 104 8.40 16.79 -10.83
N GLU A 105 7.80 17.87 -11.33
CA GLU A 105 6.73 18.62 -10.66
C GLU A 105 5.44 17.81 -10.51
N GLU A 106 5.09 17.02 -11.54
CA GLU A 106 3.91 16.15 -11.52
C GLU A 106 4.08 15.03 -10.49
N LEU A 107 5.26 14.39 -10.47
CA LEU A 107 5.53 13.34 -9.49
C LEU A 107 5.56 13.91 -8.07
N GLN A 108 6.23 15.06 -7.86
CA GLN A 108 6.31 15.69 -6.55
C GLN A 108 4.92 16.04 -6.00
N ALA A 109 4.02 16.58 -6.83
CA ALA A 109 2.66 16.90 -6.41
C ALA A 109 1.89 15.65 -5.93
N ILE A 110 2.07 14.50 -6.59
CA ILE A 110 1.47 13.23 -6.17
C ILE A 110 2.05 12.79 -4.82
N LEU A 111 3.35 12.91 -4.62
CA LEU A 111 4.00 12.57 -3.35
C LEU A 111 3.48 13.45 -2.22
N ASP A 112 3.42 14.76 -2.42
CA ASP A 112 2.94 15.74 -1.43
C ASP A 112 1.48 15.45 -1.01
N ASP A 113 0.63 15.06 -1.96
CA ASP A 113 -0.76 14.66 -1.70
C ASP A 113 -0.85 13.41 -0.83
N ILE A 114 0.08 12.46 -0.97
CA ILE A 114 0.17 11.26 -0.14
C ILE A 114 0.69 11.62 1.25
N GLN A 115 1.71 12.47 1.33
CA GLN A 115 2.26 12.96 2.60
C GLN A 115 1.20 13.69 3.44
N THR A 116 0.38 14.50 2.78
CA THR A 116 -0.75 15.19 3.41
C THR A 116 -1.75 14.18 3.99
N LYS A 117 -2.17 13.17 3.21
CA LYS A 117 -3.08 12.11 3.68
C LYS A 117 -2.47 11.27 4.80
N ARG A 118 -1.15 11.03 4.77
CA ARG A 118 -0.39 10.34 5.82
C ARG A 118 -0.38 11.12 7.13
N SER A 119 -0.45 12.44 7.09
CA SER A 119 -0.34 13.31 8.26
C SER A 119 -1.68 13.59 8.94
N ILE A 120 -2.79 13.60 8.19
CA ILE A 120 -4.15 13.92 8.67
C ILE A 120 -4.75 12.82 9.58
N GLN A 121 -4.22 11.60 9.51
CA GLN A 121 -4.74 10.42 10.24
C GLN A 121 -4.23 10.30 11.69
N TYR A 122 -3.53 11.30 12.22
CA TYR A 122 -3.05 11.37 13.61
C TYR A 122 -3.94 12.25 14.49
#